data_AF-A0A534RM56-F1
#
_entry.id   AF-A0A534RM56-F1
#
_cell.length_a   1.000
_cell.length_b   1.000
_cell.length_c   1.000
_cell.angle_alpha   90.00
_cell.angle_beta   90.00
_cell.angle_gamma   90.00
#
_symmetry.space_group_name_H-M   'P 1'
#
loop_
_entity.id
_entity.type
_entity.pdbx_description
1 polymer ?
#
loop_
_entity_poly.entity_id
_entity_poly.type
_entity_poly.pdbx_seq_one_letter_code
_entity_poly.pdbx_strand_id
1 'polypeptide(L)' 'MDFSFTPEQEALRELARRILDDHVTHQRLKAAEADPDWFDREAWRALAEARLLGVALPEDVGGSGLGFLEL' A
#
# COMPACT_ATOMS: atom_id res chain seq x y z
N MET A 1 3.13 -16.08 -24.69
CA MET A 1 3.41 -14.85 -23.92
C MET A 1 2.48 -14.91 -22.73
N ASP A 2 3.02 -14.85 -21.51
CA ASP A 2 2.23 -14.90 -20.28
C ASP A 2 2.19 -13.50 -19.68
N PHE A 3 0.98 -13.02 -19.39
CA PHE A 3 0.71 -11.69 -18.83
C PHE A 3 0.15 -11.77 -17.41
N SER A 4 0.19 -12.96 -16.82
CA SER A 4 -0.23 -13.19 -15.44
C SER A 4 0.78 -12.55 -14.49
N PHE A 5 0.31 -12.17 -13.30
CA PHE A 5 1.19 -11.76 -12.23
C PHE A 5 2.03 -12.94 -11.75
N THR A 6 3.26 -12.63 -11.34
CA THR A 6 4.11 -13.55 -10.59
C THR A 6 3.51 -13.82 -9.20
N PRO A 7 3.86 -14.94 -8.56
CA PRO A 7 3.43 -15.23 -7.19
C PRO A 7 3.78 -14.12 -6.20
N GLU A 8 4.91 -13.45 -6.39
CA GLU A 8 5.37 -12.34 -5.55
C GLU A 8 4.47 -11.11 -5.73
N GLN A 9 4.11 -10.78 -6.97
CA GLN A 9 3.16 -9.70 -7.28
C GLN A 9 1.75 -9.99 -6.73
N GLU A 10 1.28 -11.24 -6.84
CA GLU A 10 0.01 -11.68 -6.21
C GLU A 10 0.02 -11.49 -4.70
N ALA A 11 1.10 -11.92 -4.03
CA ALA A 11 1.23 -11.78 -2.58
C ALA A 11 1.23 -10.30 -2.14
N LEU A 12 1.91 -9.44 -2.90
CA LEU A 12 1.95 -8.01 -2.63
C LEU A 12 0.57 -7.36 -2.78
N ARG A 13 -0.15 -7.68 -3.86
CA ARG A 13 -1.50 -7.19 -4.12
C ARG A 13 -2.47 -7.62 -3.02
N GLU A 14 -2.38 -8.86 -2.57
CA GLU A 14 -3.23 -9.39 -1.51
C GLU A 14 -2.95 -8.72 -0.16
N LEU A 15 -1.69 -8.44 0.16
CA LEU A 15 -1.32 -7.69 1.37
C LEU A 15 -1.87 -6.26 1.33
N ALA A 16 -1.67 -5.55 0.22
CA ALA A 16 -2.19 -4.20 0.03
C ALA A 16 -3.72 -4.18 0.15
N ARG A 17 -4.41 -5.15 -0.47
CA ARG A 17 -5.86 -5.27 -0.41
C ARG A 17 -6.36 -5.44 1.02
N ARG A 18 -5.75 -6.33 1.81
CA ARG A 18 -6.16 -6.54 3.22
C ARG A 18 -6.03 -5.27 4.06
N ILE A 19 -4.90 -4.57 3.94
CA ILE A 19 -4.68 -3.33 4.69
C ILE A 19 -5.71 -2.27 4.29
N LEU A 20 -5.98 -2.12 2.99
CA LEU A 20 -6.97 -1.16 2.52
C LEU A 20 -8.39 -1.57 2.91
N ASP A 21 -8.75 -2.85 2.90
CA ASP A 21 -10.05 -3.34 3.36
C ASP A 21 -10.28 -2.99 4.85
N ASP A 22 -9.23 -3.11 5.68
CA ASP A 22 -9.29 -2.81 7.12
C ASP A 22 -9.33 -1.30 7.41
N HIS A 23 -8.62 -0.49 6.62
CA HIS A 23 -8.42 0.94 6.89
C HIS A 23 -9.31 1.88 6.06
N VAL A 24 -9.79 1.48 4.88
CA VAL A 24 -10.59 2.32 3.96
C VAL A 24 -12.08 2.01 4.13
N THR A 25 -12.55 2.04 5.37
CA THR A 25 -13.97 1.84 5.67
C THR A 25 -14.74 3.15 5.56
N HIS A 26 -16.05 3.08 5.33
CA HIS A 26 -16.91 4.27 5.29
C HIS A 26 -16.78 5.16 6.55
N GLN A 27 -16.60 4.55 7.73
CA GLN A 27 -16.45 5.30 8.97
C GLN A 27 -15.12 6.07 9.01
N ARG A 28 -14.03 5.42 8.58
CA ARG A 28 -12.70 6.02 8.56
C ARG A 28 -12.58 7.10 7.49
N LEU A 29 -13.18 6.88 6.32
CA LEU A 29 -13.29 7.89 5.27
C LEU A 29 -14.00 9.14 5.76
N LYS A 30 -15.16 9.01 6.42
CA LYS A 30 -15.86 10.17 7.02
C LYS A 30 -15.01 10.90 8.07
N ALA A 31 -14.22 10.17 8.85
CA ALA A 31 -13.34 10.78 9.85
C ALA A 31 -12.19 11.54 9.18
N ALA A 32 -11.54 10.96 8.18
CA ALA A 32 -10.50 11.62 7.39
C ALA A 32 -11.06 12.85 6.66
N GLU A 33 -12.30 12.77 6.16
CA GLU A 33 -12.95 13.89 5.49
C GLU A 33 -13.22 15.09 6.39
N ALA A 34 -13.43 14.84 7.69
CA ALA A 34 -13.65 15.87 8.69
C ALA A 34 -12.35 16.48 9.23
N ASP A 35 -11.20 15.83 8.99
CA ASP A 35 -9.89 16.35 9.36
C ASP A 35 -9.43 17.41 8.33
N PRO A 36 -8.90 18.58 8.75
CA PRO A 36 -8.39 19.61 7.86
C PRO A 36 -7.29 19.13 6.89
N ASP A 37 -6.49 18.14 7.29
CA ASP A 37 -5.41 17.59 6.48
C ASP A 37 -5.92 16.57 5.44
N TRP A 38 -7.18 16.12 5.56
CA TRP A 38 -7.81 15.15 4.66
C TRP A 38 -7.00 13.85 4.53
N PHE A 39 -6.36 13.42 5.63
CA PHE A 39 -5.33 12.39 5.60
C PHE A 39 -5.48 11.36 6.74
N ASP A 40 -5.65 10.09 6.37
CA ASP A 40 -5.65 8.98 7.33
C ASP A 40 -4.22 8.54 7.66
N ARG A 41 -3.67 9.12 8.74
CA ARG A 41 -2.31 8.82 9.24
C ARG A 41 -2.12 7.36 9.64
N GLU A 42 -3.16 6.71 10.13
CA GLU A 42 -3.09 5.31 10.56
C GLU A 42 -3.05 4.36 9.36
N ALA A 43 -3.87 4.61 8.32
CA ALA A 43 -3.81 3.86 7.07
C ALA A 43 -2.42 3.98 6.43
N TRP A 44 -1.87 5.20 6.37
CA TRP A 44 -0.52 5.43 5.86
C TRP A 44 0.55 4.69 6.64
N ARG A 45 0.44 4.70 7.97
CA ARG A 45 1.36 3.97 8.85
C ARG A 45 1.27 2.46 8.63
N ALA A 46 0.08 1.89 8.46
CA ALA A 46 -0.08 0.47 8.18
C ALA A 46 0.60 0.05 6.86
N LEU A 47 0.45 0.86 5.81
CA LEU A 47 1.16 0.64 4.54
C LEU A 47 2.68 0.73 4.70
N ALA A 48 3.17 1.67 5.52
CA ALA A 48 4.60 1.83 5.81
C ALA A 48 5.17 0.63 6.58
N GLU A 49 4.47 0.17 7.62
CA GLU A 49 4.86 -1.00 8.42
C GLU A 49 4.88 -2.28 7.58
N ALA A 50 4.00 -2.38 6.59
CA ALA A 50 3.97 -3.44 5.59
C ALA A 50 5.02 -3.27 4.46
N ARG A 51 5.85 -2.22 4.50
CA ARG A 51 6.85 -1.85 3.47
C ARG A 51 6.28 -1.61 2.06
N LEU A 52 4.98 -1.36 1.95
CA LEU A 52 4.32 -1.14 0.65
C LEU A 52 4.69 0.21 0.04
N LEU A 53 4.99 1.22 0.86
CA LEU A 53 5.33 2.57 0.39
C LEU A 53 6.68 2.64 -0.37
N GLY A 54 7.57 1.68 -0.12
CA GLY A 54 8.91 1.63 -0.69
C GLY A 54 9.09 0.55 -1.75
N VAL A 55 8.00 -0.10 -2.20
CA VAL A 55 8.05 -1.26 -3.09
C VAL A 55 8.90 -1.03 -4.33
N ALA A 56 8.64 0.06 -5.06
CA ALA A 56 9.36 0.38 -6.29
C ALA A 56 10.54 1.33 -6.07
N LEU A 57 10.91 1.59 -4.80
CA LEU A 57 12.09 2.38 -4.49
C LEU A 57 13.33 1.47 -4.46
N PRO A 58 14.50 1.98 -4.87
CA PRO A 58 15.74 1.23 -4.76
C PRO A 58 16.09 0.89 -3.29
N GLU A 59 16.85 -0.20 -3.11
CA GLU A 59 17.25 -0.66 -1.77
C GLU A 59 18.18 0.33 -1.04
N ASP A 60 18.95 1.15 -1.76
CA ASP A 60 19.88 2.13 -1.18
C ASP A 60 19.18 3.29 -0.46
N VAL A 61 17.90 3.51 -0.74
CA VAL A 61 17.00 4.43 -0.04
C VAL A 61 16.02 3.71 0.88
N GLY A 62 16.24 2.41 1.15
CA GLY A 62 15.40 1.60 2.04
C GLY A 62 14.14 1.02 1.40
N GLY A 63 14.07 1.01 0.06
CA GLY A 63 12.99 0.36 -0.69
C GLY A 63 13.19 -1.15 -0.89
N SER A 64 12.28 -1.76 -1.65
CA SER A 64 12.31 -3.20 -1.94
C SER A 64 12.97 -3.54 -3.29
N GLY A 65 13.41 -2.54 -4.06
CA GLY A 65 14.09 -2.73 -5.35
C GLY A 65 13.19 -3.33 -6.44
N LEU A 66 11.87 -3.35 -6.25
CA LEU A 66 10.92 -3.83 -7.25
C LEU A 66 10.68 -2.76 -8.33
N GLY A 67 9.94 -3.13 -9.37
CA GLY A 67 9.74 -2.30 -10.55
C GLY A 67 8.42 -1.54 -10.54
N PHE A 68 8.16 -0.87 -11.66
CA PHE A 68 6.91 -0.15 -11.91
C PHE A 68 5.67 -1.07 -11.91
N LEU A 69 5.83 -2.36 -12.21
CA LEU A 69 4.70 -3.30 -12.26
C LEU A 69 4.16 -3.65 -10.86
N GLU A 70 4.92 -3.33 -9.81
CA GLU A 70 4.56 -3.59 -8.42
C GLU A 70 3.97 -2.36 -7.69
N LEU A 71 3.93 -1.18 -8.33
CA LEU A 71 3.25 0.04 -7.84
C LEU A 71 1.74 -0.02 -8.07
#